data_AF-A0A520G1R0-F1
#
_entry.id   AF-A0A520G1R0-F1
#
_cell.length_a   1.000
_cell.length_b   1.000
_cell.length_c   1.000
_cell.angle_alpha   90.00
_cell.angle_beta   90.00
_cell.angle_gamma   90.00
#
_symmetry.space_group_name_H-M   'P 1'
#
loop_
_entity.id
_entity.type
_entity.pdbx_description
1 polymer ?
#
loop_
_entity_poly.entity_id
_entity_poly.type
_entity_poly.pdbx_seq_one_letter_code
_entity_poly.pdbx_strand_id
1 'polypeptide(L)'
;LRTVKSCVGSTWCRYGVDDSMGLAIELENRYKGLRTPHKIKFGVSGCTRECAEAQGKDVGIIATEKGWNLYVCGNGGMKPRHAELIATELSKSELIRLVDRFLMFYVHTADRLQRTSTWRDNLEGGLDYLKGVLIEDTLGLAAELEAQMQHVVDTYQCEWKTAVNDPATRQRFRSFVNSEKKDEHIVFVEERGQIRPARAEEREESTV
;
A
#
# COMPACT_ATOMS: atom_id res chain seq x y z
N LEU A 1 1.30 -3.41 1.69
CA LEU A 1 0.99 -2.15 0.97
C LEU A 1 1.83 -2.04 -0.31
N ARG A 2 1.26 -1.53 -1.41
CA ARG A 2 2.01 -1.02 -2.58
C ARG A 2 2.09 0.51 -2.47
N THR A 3 3.08 1.12 -3.12
CA THR A 3 3.26 2.60 -3.18
C THR A 3 1.92 3.30 -3.34
N VAL A 4 1.67 4.28 -2.48
CA VAL A 4 0.48 5.10 -2.47
C VAL A 4 0.59 6.06 -3.65
N LYS A 5 -0.26 5.87 -4.67
CA LYS A 5 -0.29 6.79 -5.81
C LYS A 5 -0.91 8.11 -5.36
N SER A 6 -0.23 9.23 -5.57
CA SER A 6 -0.81 10.55 -5.35
C SER A 6 -0.79 11.38 -6.63
N CYS A 7 -1.61 12.42 -6.68
CA CYS A 7 -1.34 13.54 -7.58
C CYS A 7 -0.42 14.56 -6.88
N VAL A 8 -0.03 15.60 -7.61
CA VAL A 8 0.88 16.63 -7.10
C VAL A 8 0.24 17.58 -6.06
N GLY A 9 -1.05 17.42 -5.77
CA GLY A 9 -1.76 18.13 -4.70
C GLY A 9 -1.81 19.65 -4.83
N SER A 10 -2.21 20.33 -3.76
CA SER A 10 -2.15 21.80 -3.64
C SER A 10 -0.71 22.35 -3.67
N THR A 11 0.30 21.49 -3.50
CA THR A 11 1.72 21.86 -3.57
C THR A 11 2.11 22.39 -4.95
N TRP A 12 1.59 21.80 -6.03
CA TRP A 12 1.98 22.15 -7.41
C TRP A 12 0.83 22.26 -8.40
N CYS A 13 -0.37 21.76 -8.08
CA CYS A 13 -1.52 21.84 -8.96
C CYS A 13 -2.36 23.08 -8.63
N ARG A 14 -2.64 23.92 -9.63
CA ARG A 14 -3.57 25.05 -9.49
C ARG A 14 -5.00 24.67 -9.09
N TYR A 15 -5.37 23.40 -9.25
CA TYR A 15 -6.66 22.83 -8.87
C TYR A 15 -6.58 21.96 -7.61
N GLY A 16 -5.40 21.86 -6.99
CA GLY A 16 -5.23 21.11 -5.76
C GLY A 16 -5.95 21.81 -4.62
N VAL A 17 -6.90 21.10 -4.03
CA VAL A 17 -7.67 21.56 -2.85
C VAL A 17 -6.88 21.30 -1.58
N ASP A 18 -6.21 20.16 -1.47
CA ASP A 18 -5.42 19.80 -0.30
C ASP A 18 -4.12 19.04 -0.68
N ASP A 19 -3.23 18.86 0.29
CA ASP A 19 -1.92 18.23 0.13
C ASP A 19 -2.03 16.71 0.06
N SER A 20 -2.27 16.20 -1.16
CA SER A 20 -2.27 14.76 -1.42
C SER A 20 -0.90 14.11 -1.34
N MET A 21 0.21 14.85 -1.52
CA MET A 21 1.55 14.28 -1.49
C MET A 21 1.96 14.00 -0.04
N GLY A 22 1.82 14.98 0.85
CA GLY A 22 2.09 14.82 2.28
C GLY A 22 1.25 13.71 2.89
N LEU A 23 -0.05 13.68 2.59
CA LEU A 23 -0.94 12.61 3.08
C LEU A 23 -0.54 11.24 2.53
N ALA A 24 -0.15 11.12 1.25
CA ALA A 24 0.31 9.85 0.71
C ALA A 24 1.56 9.32 1.42
N ILE A 25 2.53 10.18 1.71
CA ILE A 25 3.75 9.84 2.46
C ILE A 25 3.41 9.40 3.90
N GLU A 26 2.48 10.09 4.54
CA GLU A 26 2.00 9.75 5.89
C GLU A 26 1.38 8.34 5.92
N LEU A 27 0.49 8.04 4.97
CA LEU A 27 -0.16 6.74 4.84
C LEU A 27 0.84 5.62 4.48
N GLU A 28 1.82 5.89 3.62
CA GLU A 28 2.92 4.95 3.34
C GLU A 28 3.70 4.61 4.60
N ASN A 29 4.05 5.62 5.39
CA ASN A 29 4.80 5.42 6.63
C ASN A 29 3.99 4.74 7.71
N ARG A 30 2.67 4.97 7.78
CA ARG A 30 1.80 4.31 8.74
C ARG A 30 1.57 2.84 8.38
N TYR A 31 1.28 2.53 7.12
CA TYR A 31 0.83 1.18 6.72
C TYR A 31 1.93 0.32 6.07
N LYS A 32 3.19 0.79 6.03
CA LYS A 32 4.32 -0.05 5.63
C LYS A 32 4.48 -1.24 6.57
N GLY A 33 4.81 -2.40 6.01
CA GLY A 33 4.97 -3.63 6.79
C GLY A 33 3.67 -4.36 7.13
N LEU A 34 2.49 -3.73 6.97
CA LEU A 34 1.22 -4.40 7.23
C LEU A 34 1.05 -5.64 6.35
N ARG A 35 0.82 -6.79 6.99
CA ARG A 35 0.55 -8.08 6.36
C ARG A 35 -0.96 -8.23 6.20
N THR A 36 -1.42 -8.15 4.95
CA THR A 36 -2.84 -8.28 4.60
C THR A 36 -3.12 -9.57 3.83
N PRO A 37 -4.37 -10.09 3.84
CA PRO A 37 -4.74 -11.32 3.14
C PRO A 37 -4.32 -11.36 1.67
N HIS A 38 -4.33 -10.20 1.01
CA HIS A 38 -3.75 -9.98 -0.31
C HIS A 38 -3.18 -8.55 -0.42
N LYS A 39 -2.39 -8.27 -1.49
CA LYS A 39 -1.88 -6.92 -1.82
C LYS A 39 -2.99 -5.85 -1.79
N ILE A 40 -2.67 -4.73 -1.16
CA ILE A 40 -3.51 -3.51 -1.10
C ILE A 40 -2.82 -2.36 -1.84
N LYS A 41 -3.61 -1.55 -2.54
CA LYS A 41 -3.20 -0.35 -3.27
C LYS A 41 -4.00 0.84 -2.78
N PHE A 42 -3.33 1.98 -2.66
CA PHE A 42 -3.93 3.22 -2.21
C PHE A 42 -3.86 4.27 -3.33
N GLY A 43 -4.75 5.25 -3.27
CA GLY A 43 -4.73 6.42 -4.14
C GLY A 43 -5.19 7.67 -3.39
N VAL A 44 -4.43 8.75 -3.46
CA VAL A 44 -4.75 10.03 -2.80
C VAL A 44 -4.78 11.13 -3.85
N SER A 45 -5.97 11.68 -4.11
CA SER A 45 -6.15 12.79 -5.03
C SER A 45 -6.43 14.07 -4.24
N GLY A 46 -5.66 15.13 -4.51
CA GLY A 46 -5.83 16.43 -3.88
C GLY A 46 -7.04 17.22 -4.37
N CYS A 47 -7.88 16.67 -5.26
CA CYS A 47 -9.17 17.24 -5.68
C CYS A 47 -10.01 16.20 -6.43
N THR A 48 -11.26 16.54 -6.74
CA THR A 48 -12.24 15.69 -7.44
C THR A 48 -11.89 15.33 -8.88
N ARG A 49 -10.84 15.95 -9.46
CA ARG A 49 -10.29 15.55 -10.77
C ARG A 49 -9.57 14.19 -10.74
N GLU A 50 -9.32 13.66 -9.54
CA GLU A 50 -9.05 12.25 -9.32
C GLU A 50 -7.79 11.70 -10.03
N CYS A 51 -6.77 12.53 -10.29
CA CYS A 51 -5.60 12.13 -11.07
C CYS A 51 -4.79 10.94 -10.49
N ALA A 52 -5.02 10.56 -9.22
CA ALA A 52 -4.39 9.40 -8.60
C ALA A 52 -5.12 8.06 -8.85
N GLU A 53 -6.25 8.07 -9.57
CA GLU A 53 -7.13 6.90 -9.77
C GLU A 53 -7.55 6.28 -8.43
N ALA A 54 -7.78 7.12 -7.41
CA ALA A 54 -8.24 6.76 -6.07
C ALA A 54 -9.45 5.81 -6.08
N GLN A 55 -10.45 6.04 -6.93
CA GLN A 55 -11.65 5.20 -7.04
C GLN A 55 -11.35 3.83 -7.70
N GLY A 56 -10.16 3.61 -8.25
CA GLY A 56 -9.72 2.29 -8.76
C GLY A 56 -8.92 1.47 -7.74
N LYS A 57 -8.76 1.94 -6.50
CA LYS A 57 -7.87 1.36 -5.48
C LYS A 57 -8.63 0.71 -4.34
N ASP A 58 -7.94 -0.16 -3.60
CA ASP A 58 -8.50 -0.81 -2.42
C ASP A 58 -8.88 0.23 -1.34
N VAL A 59 -8.09 1.32 -1.24
CA VAL A 59 -8.38 2.54 -0.47
C VAL A 59 -8.16 3.77 -1.35
N GLY A 60 -9.22 4.54 -1.58
CA GLY A 60 -9.23 5.76 -2.38
C GLY A 60 -9.56 6.97 -1.52
N ILE A 61 -8.78 8.04 -1.63
CA ILE A 61 -8.92 9.25 -0.82
C ILE A 61 -8.95 10.44 -1.77
N ILE A 62 -9.97 11.29 -1.63
CA ILE A 62 -10.17 12.45 -2.51
C ILE A 62 -10.45 13.68 -1.65
N ALA A 63 -9.64 14.73 -1.82
CA ALA A 63 -9.86 16.00 -1.14
C ALA A 63 -11.06 16.76 -1.73
N THR A 64 -11.77 17.43 -0.84
CA THR A 64 -12.88 18.34 -1.12
C THR A 64 -12.70 19.61 -0.28
N GLU A 65 -13.45 20.65 -0.57
CA GLU A 65 -13.38 21.91 0.18
C GLU A 65 -13.74 21.76 1.67
N LYS A 66 -14.42 20.67 2.04
CA LYS A 66 -14.89 20.40 3.40
C LYS A 66 -14.09 19.31 4.12
N GLY A 67 -13.04 18.77 3.51
CA GLY A 67 -12.26 17.65 4.05
C GLY A 67 -12.12 16.52 3.04
N TRP A 68 -12.02 15.28 3.52
CA TRP A 68 -11.64 14.13 2.71
C TRP A 68 -12.79 13.14 2.53
N ASN A 69 -12.98 12.69 1.29
CA ASN A 69 -13.86 11.56 0.97
C ASN A 69 -13.03 10.27 0.94
N LEU A 70 -13.54 9.25 1.62
CA LEU A 70 -12.95 7.92 1.66
C LEU A 70 -13.77 6.94 0.83
N TYR A 71 -13.10 6.25 -0.07
CA TYR A 71 -13.62 5.19 -0.92
C TYR A 71 -12.87 3.89 -0.62
N VAL A 72 -13.56 2.75 -0.66
CA VAL A 72 -12.96 1.44 -0.35
C VAL A 72 -13.37 0.35 -1.34
N CYS A 73 -12.62 -0.75 -1.36
CA CYS A 73 -12.95 -1.97 -2.12
C CYS A 73 -12.92 -1.82 -3.65
N GLY A 74 -12.12 -0.89 -4.17
CA GLY A 74 -11.81 -0.80 -5.60
C GLY A 74 -10.74 -1.79 -6.05
N ASN A 75 -10.69 -2.05 -7.36
CA ASN A 75 -9.75 -2.99 -7.95
C ASN A 75 -9.40 -2.64 -9.40
N GLY A 76 -8.17 -2.22 -9.67
CA GLY A 76 -7.60 -2.17 -11.04
C GLY A 76 -6.92 -3.49 -11.44
N GLY A 77 -7.63 -4.63 -11.35
CA GLY A 77 -7.12 -5.98 -11.68
C GLY A 77 -7.83 -6.60 -12.88
N MET A 78 -7.75 -7.93 -13.03
CA MET A 78 -8.41 -8.67 -14.13
C MET A 78 -9.92 -8.42 -14.21
N LYS A 79 -10.59 -8.33 -13.06
CA LYS A 79 -11.99 -7.92 -12.95
C LYS A 79 -12.04 -6.52 -12.32
N PRO A 80 -12.03 -5.45 -13.14
CA PRO A 80 -12.00 -4.10 -12.60
C PRO A 80 -13.25 -3.78 -11.81
N ARG A 81 -13.10 -3.05 -10.71
CA ARG A 81 -14.20 -2.64 -9.82
C ARG A 81 -13.92 -1.25 -9.29
N HIS A 82 -14.93 -0.39 -9.29
CA HIS A 82 -14.81 0.92 -8.65
C HIS A 82 -14.95 0.77 -7.13
N ALA A 83 -14.18 1.57 -6.41
CA ALA A 83 -14.30 1.72 -4.97
C ALA A 83 -15.61 2.43 -4.64
N GLU A 84 -16.17 2.12 -3.48
CA GLU A 84 -17.44 2.66 -3.01
C GLU A 84 -17.20 3.69 -1.92
N LEU A 85 -17.95 4.78 -1.96
CA LEU A 85 -17.89 5.86 -0.99
C LEU A 85 -18.38 5.38 0.39
N ILE A 86 -17.50 5.44 1.38
CA ILE A 86 -17.84 5.04 2.74
C ILE A 86 -18.17 6.24 3.63
N ALA A 87 -17.42 7.33 3.51
CA ALA A 87 -17.63 8.54 4.29
C ALA A 87 -17.07 9.78 3.55
N THR A 88 -17.63 10.94 3.87
CA THR A 88 -17.33 12.23 3.27
C THR A 88 -16.95 13.24 4.33
N GLU A 89 -16.32 14.35 3.92
CA GLU A 89 -16.06 15.51 4.78
C GLU A 89 -15.24 15.15 6.04
N LEU A 90 -14.38 14.14 5.94
CA LEU A 90 -13.56 13.68 7.05
C LEU A 90 -12.40 14.65 7.30
N SER A 91 -12.11 14.91 8.58
CA SER A 91 -10.80 15.42 8.97
C SER A 91 -9.72 14.37 8.74
N LYS A 92 -8.45 14.77 8.69
CA LYS A 92 -7.33 13.84 8.49
C LYS A 92 -7.25 12.76 9.57
N SER A 93 -7.54 13.10 10.84
CA SER A 93 -7.51 12.15 11.95
C SER A 93 -8.65 11.13 11.89
N GLU A 94 -9.86 11.57 11.52
CA GLU A 94 -11.00 10.68 11.28
C GLU A 94 -10.76 9.75 10.10
N LEU A 95 -10.21 10.29 9.00
CA LEU A 95 -9.80 9.52 7.84
C LEU A 95 -8.84 8.40 8.20
N ILE A 96 -7.76 8.71 8.93
CA ILE A 96 -6.77 7.71 9.34
C ILE A 96 -7.40 6.64 10.25
N ARG A 97 -8.19 7.03 11.26
CA ARG A 97 -8.90 6.05 12.11
C ARG A 97 -9.81 5.14 11.31
N LEU A 98 -10.55 5.68 10.35
CA LEU A 98 -11.48 4.88 9.54
C LEU A 98 -10.73 3.93 8.59
N VAL A 99 -9.59 4.34 8.05
CA VAL A 99 -8.70 3.46 7.29
C VAL A 99 -8.10 2.36 8.18
N ASP A 100 -7.70 2.69 9.42
CA ASP A 100 -7.20 1.71 10.39
C ASP A 100 -8.25 0.62 10.65
N ARG A 101 -9.48 1.03 10.98
CA ARG A 101 -10.62 0.13 11.19
C ARG A 101 -10.89 -0.73 9.96
N PHE A 102 -10.94 -0.12 8.77
CA PHE A 102 -11.17 -0.85 7.52
C PHE A 102 -10.12 -1.92 7.27
N LEU A 103 -8.83 -1.56 7.39
CA LEU A 103 -7.72 -2.48 7.13
C LEU A 103 -7.69 -3.61 8.15
N MET A 104 -7.86 -3.32 9.45
CA MET A 104 -7.88 -4.36 10.48
C MET A 104 -9.10 -5.25 10.32
N PHE A 105 -10.29 -4.70 10.08
CA PHE A 105 -11.49 -5.52 9.86
C PHE A 105 -11.32 -6.45 8.65
N TYR A 106 -10.77 -5.95 7.54
CA TYR A 106 -10.41 -6.75 6.38
C TYR A 106 -9.37 -7.84 6.72
N VAL A 107 -8.34 -7.53 7.50
CA VAL A 107 -7.34 -8.52 7.95
C VAL A 107 -7.96 -9.65 8.76
N HIS A 108 -8.96 -9.35 9.59
CA HIS A 108 -9.59 -10.34 10.47
C HIS A 108 -10.64 -11.21 9.77
N THR A 109 -11.31 -10.68 8.75
CA THR A 109 -12.51 -11.30 8.19
C THR A 109 -12.36 -11.82 6.77
N ALA A 110 -11.32 -11.42 6.04
CA ALA A 110 -11.12 -11.87 4.67
C ALA A 110 -10.32 -13.17 4.58
N ASP A 111 -10.66 -13.99 3.59
CA ASP A 111 -9.97 -15.23 3.28
C ASP A 111 -8.55 -14.98 2.74
N ARG A 112 -7.69 -15.99 2.91
CA ARG A 112 -6.33 -15.96 2.35
C ARG A 112 -6.37 -15.73 0.84
N LEU A 113 -5.53 -14.81 0.36
CA LEU A 113 -5.44 -14.39 -1.05
C LEU A 113 -6.72 -13.73 -1.63
N GLN A 114 -7.69 -13.37 -0.78
CA GLN A 114 -8.88 -12.64 -1.21
C GLN A 114 -8.56 -11.14 -1.37
N ARG A 115 -9.13 -10.49 -2.39
CA ARG A 115 -9.04 -9.01 -2.57
C ARG A 115 -10.14 -8.32 -1.80
N THR A 116 -9.92 -7.08 -1.35
CA THR A 116 -10.95 -6.25 -0.70
C THR A 116 -12.24 -6.15 -1.53
N SER A 117 -12.14 -6.06 -2.86
CA SER A 117 -13.29 -6.06 -3.76
C SER A 117 -14.13 -7.33 -3.64
N THR A 118 -13.48 -8.50 -3.68
CA THR A 118 -14.16 -9.81 -3.62
C THR A 118 -14.64 -10.12 -2.22
N TRP A 119 -13.86 -9.73 -1.21
CA TRP A 119 -14.24 -9.79 0.18
C TRP A 119 -15.52 -8.98 0.43
N ARG A 120 -15.57 -7.73 -0.04
CA ARG A 120 -16.78 -6.91 0.04
C ARG A 120 -17.96 -7.59 -0.64
N ASP A 121 -17.79 -8.11 -1.84
CA ASP A 121 -18.89 -8.72 -2.58
C ASP A 121 -19.46 -9.99 -1.89
N ASN A 122 -18.66 -10.62 -1.02
CA ASN A 122 -19.07 -11.77 -0.20
C ASN A 122 -19.59 -11.38 1.20
N LEU A 123 -19.51 -10.11 1.61
CA LEU A 123 -20.05 -9.66 2.90
C LEU A 123 -21.57 -9.62 2.84
N GLU A 124 -22.22 -10.35 3.75
CA GLU A 124 -23.66 -10.24 3.95
C GLU A 124 -24.02 -8.81 4.42
N GLY A 125 -25.02 -8.19 3.79
CA GLY A 125 -25.35 -6.77 4.00
C GLY A 125 -24.42 -5.78 3.28
N GLY A 126 -23.37 -6.25 2.60
CA GLY A 126 -22.55 -5.47 1.68
C GLY A 126 -21.95 -4.20 2.29
N LEU A 127 -22.07 -3.08 1.57
CA LEU A 127 -21.49 -1.80 1.99
C LEU A 127 -22.18 -1.22 3.24
N ASP A 128 -23.49 -1.43 3.39
CA ASP A 128 -24.24 -0.89 4.53
C ASP A 128 -23.83 -1.58 5.82
N TYR A 129 -23.64 -2.90 5.79
CA TYR A 129 -23.04 -3.63 6.90
C TYR A 129 -21.64 -3.09 7.23
N LEU A 130 -20.79 -2.90 6.22
CA LEU A 130 -19.44 -2.36 6.42
C LEU A 130 -19.46 -0.97 7.05
N LYS A 131 -20.38 -0.09 6.65
CA LYS A 131 -20.59 1.23 7.28
C LYS A 131 -21.04 1.09 8.74
N GLY A 132 -21.98 0.19 9.01
CA GLY A 132 -22.43 -0.10 10.37
C GLY A 132 -21.27 -0.51 11.28
N VAL A 133 -20.41 -1.41 10.82
CA VAL A 133 -19.25 -1.86 11.62
C VAL A 133 -18.21 -0.75 11.80
N LEU A 134 -17.85 -0.04 10.72
CA LEU A 134 -16.69 0.86 10.75
C LEU A 134 -17.02 2.27 11.28
N ILE A 135 -18.25 2.76 11.08
CA ILE A 135 -18.66 4.12 11.42
C ILE A 135 -19.56 4.09 12.66
N GLU A 136 -20.63 3.29 12.62
CA GLU A 136 -21.63 3.21 13.69
C GLU A 136 -21.20 2.30 14.84
N ASP A 137 -20.08 1.59 14.68
CA ASP A 137 -19.50 0.65 15.64
C ASP A 137 -20.51 -0.39 16.15
N THR A 138 -21.34 -0.92 15.26
CA THR A 138 -22.41 -1.87 15.61
C THR A 138 -21.92 -3.15 16.29
N LEU A 139 -20.63 -3.47 16.17
CA LEU A 139 -19.99 -4.61 16.82
C LEU A 139 -19.15 -4.23 18.06
N GLY A 140 -18.98 -2.93 18.35
CA GLY A 140 -18.13 -2.47 19.45
C GLY A 140 -16.63 -2.76 19.27
N LEU A 141 -16.16 -2.85 18.02
CA LEU A 141 -14.79 -3.26 17.67
C LEU A 141 -13.88 -2.08 17.34
N ALA A 142 -14.42 -0.87 17.15
CA ALA A 142 -13.66 0.27 16.64
C ALA A 142 -12.37 0.55 17.43
N ALA A 143 -12.46 0.59 18.76
CA ALA A 143 -11.30 0.85 19.63
C ALA A 143 -10.26 -0.28 19.57
N GLU A 144 -10.70 -1.53 19.49
CA GLU A 144 -9.80 -2.68 19.37
C GLU A 144 -9.05 -2.67 18.04
N LEU A 145 -9.76 -2.43 16.93
CA LEU A 145 -9.17 -2.35 15.60
C LEU A 145 -8.15 -1.20 15.51
N GLU A 146 -8.44 -0.04 16.08
CA GLU A 146 -7.50 1.09 16.15
C GLU A 146 -6.25 0.73 16.98
N ALA A 147 -6.42 0.09 18.13
CA ALA A 147 -5.30 -0.32 18.99
C ALA A 147 -4.41 -1.37 18.32
N GLN A 148 -5.00 -2.34 17.61
CA GLN A 148 -4.24 -3.35 16.86
C GLN A 148 -3.42 -2.71 15.73
N MET A 149 -4.00 -1.78 14.97
CA MET A 149 -3.25 -1.05 13.95
C MET A 149 -2.11 -0.24 14.58
N GLN A 150 -2.36 0.44 15.70
CA GLN A 150 -1.35 1.22 16.38
C GLN A 150 -0.19 0.33 16.86
N HIS A 151 -0.47 -0.88 17.36
CA HIS A 151 0.57 -1.86 17.69
C HIS A 151 1.43 -2.23 16.48
N VAL A 152 0.83 -2.44 15.31
CA VAL A 152 1.57 -2.71 14.06
C VAL A 152 2.47 -1.53 13.67
N VAL A 153 1.98 -0.31 13.82
CA VAL A 153 2.75 0.92 13.54
C VAL A 153 3.95 1.04 14.49
N ASP A 154 3.71 0.87 15.80
CA ASP A 154 4.72 1.05 16.84
C ASP A 154 5.81 -0.03 16.81
N THR A 155 5.46 -1.23 16.33
CA THR A 155 6.38 -2.37 16.24
C THR A 155 7.04 -2.52 14.87
N TYR A 156 6.79 -1.60 13.93
CA TYR A 156 7.36 -1.69 12.60
C TYR A 156 8.89 -1.72 12.64
N GLN A 157 9.46 -2.78 12.07
CA GLN A 157 10.89 -2.92 11.84
C GLN A 157 11.15 -3.17 10.34
N CYS A 158 12.08 -2.42 9.77
CA CYS A 158 12.50 -2.65 8.39
C CYS A 158 13.44 -3.86 8.33
N GLU A 159 12.92 -5.01 7.90
CA GLU A 159 13.65 -6.28 7.76
C GLU A 159 14.95 -6.12 6.95
N TRP A 160 14.93 -5.32 5.88
CA TRP A 160 16.11 -5.04 5.05
C TRP A 160 17.16 -4.19 5.75
N LYS A 161 16.73 -3.16 6.51
CA LYS A 161 17.66 -2.35 7.31
C LYS A 161 18.32 -3.22 8.38
N THR A 162 17.57 -4.12 9.01
CA THR A 162 18.12 -5.10 9.95
C THR A 162 19.10 -6.04 9.26
N ALA A 163 18.74 -6.60 8.11
CA ALA A 163 19.60 -7.51 7.35
C ALA A 163 20.92 -6.86 6.90
N VAL A 164 20.86 -5.59 6.49
CA VAL A 164 22.05 -4.80 6.15
C VAL A 164 22.88 -4.53 7.40
N ASN A 165 22.28 -4.12 8.51
CA ASN A 165 23.02 -3.71 9.70
C ASN A 165 23.58 -4.86 10.54
N ASP A 166 22.94 -6.04 10.52
CA ASP A 166 23.42 -7.23 11.23
C ASP A 166 24.50 -7.98 10.40
N PRO A 167 25.77 -8.01 10.85
CA PRO A 167 26.83 -8.71 10.14
C PRO A 167 26.56 -10.20 9.94
N ALA A 168 25.90 -10.86 10.91
CA ALA A 168 25.62 -12.30 10.82
C ALA A 168 24.58 -12.59 9.73
N THR A 169 23.53 -11.78 9.64
CA THR A 169 22.56 -11.85 8.53
C THR A 169 23.20 -11.46 7.20
N ARG A 170 24.03 -10.41 7.17
CA ARG A 170 24.71 -9.95 5.94
C ARG A 170 25.58 -11.02 5.30
N GLN A 171 26.22 -11.88 6.10
CA GLN A 171 27.02 -13.01 5.61
C GLN A 171 26.20 -14.01 4.76
N ARG A 172 24.88 -14.10 4.96
CA ARG A 172 23.99 -14.95 4.17
C ARG A 172 23.77 -14.45 2.74
N PHE A 173 24.09 -13.18 2.46
CA PHE A 173 23.92 -12.55 1.14
C PHE A 173 25.22 -12.53 0.33
N ARG A 174 26.03 -13.60 0.43
CA ARG A 174 27.25 -13.80 -0.37
C ARG A 174 27.02 -14.89 -1.42
N SER A 175 27.70 -14.78 -2.56
CA SER A 175 27.61 -15.78 -3.65
C SER A 175 28.06 -17.17 -3.21
N PHE A 176 29.14 -17.25 -2.43
CA PHE A 176 29.67 -18.51 -1.92
C PHE A 176 29.94 -18.43 -0.42
N VAL A 177 29.68 -19.54 0.29
CA VAL A 177 29.93 -19.65 1.74
C VAL A 177 31.42 -19.90 2.02
N ASN A 178 32.11 -20.55 1.09
CA ASN A 178 33.48 -21.07 1.24
C ASN A 178 34.52 -20.33 0.38
N SER A 179 34.13 -19.27 -0.33
CA SER A 179 35.00 -18.56 -1.28
C SER A 179 34.66 -17.08 -1.34
N GLU A 180 35.70 -16.26 -1.42
CA GLU A 180 35.57 -14.81 -1.69
C GLU A 180 35.57 -14.50 -3.20
N LYS A 181 35.64 -15.52 -4.06
CA LYS A 181 35.51 -15.33 -5.52
C LYS A 181 34.13 -14.80 -5.86
N LYS A 182 34.05 -13.91 -6.86
CA LYS A 182 32.77 -13.51 -7.44
C LYS A 182 32.18 -14.65 -8.25
N ASP A 183 30.86 -14.69 -8.38
CA ASP A 183 30.20 -15.62 -9.27
C ASP A 183 30.46 -15.22 -10.72
N GLU A 184 31.24 -16.03 -11.44
CA GLU A 184 31.63 -15.80 -12.84
C GLU A 184 30.42 -15.85 -13.78
N HIS A 185 29.30 -16.44 -13.36
CA HIS A 185 28.06 -16.48 -14.15
C HIS A 185 27.20 -15.21 -14.02
N ILE A 186 27.49 -14.34 -13.03
CA ILE A 186 26.80 -13.06 -12.85
C ILE A 186 27.60 -11.97 -13.56
N VAL A 187 27.38 -11.87 -14.87
CA VAL A 187 27.91 -10.80 -15.71
C VAL A 187 26.86 -9.71 -15.87
N PHE A 188 27.25 -8.45 -15.70
CA PHE A 188 26.41 -7.29 -15.95
C PHE A 188 26.87 -6.57 -17.22
N VAL A 189 25.92 -6.13 -18.02
CA VAL A 189 26.13 -5.27 -19.19
C VAL A 189 25.37 -3.97 -19.04
N GLU A 190 25.85 -2.91 -19.66
CA GLU A 190 25.18 -1.61 -19.65
C GLU A 190 24.21 -1.51 -20.84
N GLU A 191 22.94 -1.26 -20.56
CA GLU A 191 21.92 -0.97 -21.57
C GLU A 191 21.24 0.35 -21.21
N ARG A 192 21.37 1.34 -22.10
CA ARG A 192 20.77 2.68 -21.94
C ARG A 192 21.17 3.39 -20.63
N GLY A 193 22.44 3.27 -20.23
CA GLY A 193 22.96 3.92 -19.02
C GLY A 193 22.61 3.20 -17.71
N GLN A 194 22.04 1.99 -17.77
CA GLN A 194 21.71 1.18 -16.60
C GLN A 194 22.35 -0.20 -16.71
N ILE A 195 22.83 -0.73 -15.59
CA ILE A 195 23.33 -2.11 -15.53
C ILE A 195 22.16 -3.10 -15.57
N ARG A 196 22.32 -4.18 -16.32
CA ARG A 196 21.42 -5.35 -16.28
C ARG A 196 22.22 -6.65 -16.35
N PRO A 197 21.65 -7.78 -15.92
CA PRO A 197 22.26 -9.07 -16.19
C PRO A 197 22.47 -9.27 -17.70
N ALA A 198 23.64 -9.79 -18.07
CA ALA A 198 23.95 -10.20 -19.43
C ALA A 198 22.98 -11.31 -19.88
N ARG A 199 22.49 -11.21 -21.11
CA ARG A 199 21.76 -12.28 -21.81
C ARG A 199 22.72 -13.42 -22.12
N ALA A 200 22.19 -14.58 -22.49
CA ALA A 200 23.00 -15.75 -22.79
C ALA A 200 24.10 -15.46 -23.82
N GLU A 201 23.73 -14.81 -24.93
CA GLU A 201 24.63 -14.43 -26.04
C GLU A 201 25.77 -13.50 -25.59
N GLU A 202 25.48 -12.54 -24.70
CA GLU A 202 26.43 -11.52 -24.25
C GLU A 202 27.43 -12.05 -23.21
N ARG A 203 27.11 -13.17 -22.55
CA ARG A 203 28.01 -13.83 -21.60
C ARG A 203 29.16 -14.52 -22.33
N GLU A 204 28.90 -15.08 -23.51
CA GLU A 204 29.92 -15.75 -24.31
C GLU A 204 30.95 -14.74 -24.84
N GLU A 205 30.51 -13.54 -25.23
CA GLU A 205 31.39 -12.45 -25.70
C GLU A 205 32.27 -11.85 -24.59
N SER A 206 31.86 -11.95 -23.32
CA SER A 206 32.59 -11.39 -22.18
C SER A 206 33.57 -12.38 -21.51
N THR A 207 33.64 -13.61 -22.01
CA THR A 207 34.53 -14.68 -21.49
C THR A 207 35.79 -14.88 -22.36
N VAL A 208 36.04 -13.99 -23.33
CA VAL A 208 37.23 -13.99 -24.21
C VAL A 208 38.23 -12.91 -23.82
#